data_AF-A0A8S3E554-F1
#
_entry.id   AF-A0A8S3E554-F1
#
_cell.length_a   1.000
_cell.length_b   1.000
_cell.length_c   1.000
_cell.angle_alpha   90.00
_cell.angle_beta   90.00
_cell.angle_gamma   90.00
#
_symmetry.space_group_name_H-M   'P 1'
#
loop_
_entity.id
_entity.type
_entity.pdbx_description
1 polymer ?
#
loop_
_entity_poly.entity_id
_entity_poly.type
_entity_poly.pdbx_seq_one_letter_code
_entity_poly.pdbx_strand_id
1 'polypeptide(L)'
;PDLASSHYANKTTDWLNERKVPFVPKDVNPPNVPKARPIEDFWGVLAQQVYNGGWIAMNREQLINRIKRQLKKIDLKVVQTMMKDVRGKLRKIEDKGPFSIL
;
A
#
# COMPACT_ATOMS: atom_id res chain seq x y z
N PRO A 1 -6.94 -6.03 0.18
CA PRO A 1 -6.28 -6.57 -1.04
C PRO A 1 -6.54 -5.59 -2.20
N ASP A 2 -5.69 -5.55 -3.22
CA ASP A 2 -6.08 -4.94 -4.49
C ASP A 2 -6.92 -5.93 -5.32
N LEU A 3 -7.34 -5.54 -6.52
CA LEU A 3 -8.17 -6.35 -7.41
C LEU A 3 -7.40 -7.40 -8.24
N ALA A 4 -6.13 -7.70 -7.91
CA ALA A 4 -5.43 -8.79 -8.57
C ALA A 4 -6.20 -10.11 -8.39
N SER A 5 -6.33 -10.89 -9.46
CA SER A 5 -7.13 -12.12 -9.47
C SER A 5 -6.67 -13.14 -8.42
N SER A 6 -5.36 -13.20 -8.14
CA SER A 6 -4.77 -14.05 -7.11
C SER A 6 -5.26 -13.74 -5.70
N HIS A 7 -5.62 -12.49 -5.39
CA HIS A 7 -6.10 -12.10 -4.06
C HIS A 7 -7.54 -12.50 -3.79
N TYR A 8 -8.32 -12.76 -4.84
CA TYR A 8 -9.74 -13.14 -4.77
C TYR A 8 -10.00 -14.55 -5.31
N ALA A 9 -8.96 -15.33 -5.61
CA ALA A 9 -9.10 -16.73 -5.96
C ALA A 9 -9.63 -17.54 -4.78
N ASN A 10 -10.45 -18.57 -5.03
CA ASN A 10 -11.10 -19.40 -3.99
C ASN A 10 -10.11 -19.83 -2.90
N LYS A 11 -8.97 -20.40 -3.29
CA LYS A 11 -7.92 -20.82 -2.35
C LYS A 11 -7.47 -19.70 -1.39
N THR A 12 -7.37 -18.47 -1.88
CA THR A 12 -6.96 -17.31 -1.08
C THR A 12 -8.08 -16.86 -0.16
N THR A 13 -9.31 -16.74 -0.67
CA THR A 13 -10.47 -16.31 0.13
C THR A 13 -10.86 -17.33 1.18
N ASP A 14 -10.80 -18.62 0.86
CA ASP A 14 -11.05 -19.73 1.78
C ASP A 14 -10.06 -19.68 2.94
N TRP A 15 -8.77 -19.52 2.65
CA TRP A 15 -7.73 -19.37 3.66
C TRP A 15 -7.96 -18.14 4.55
N LEU A 16 -8.33 -16.99 3.98
CA LEU A 16 -8.64 -15.77 4.76
C LEU A 16 -9.84 -15.98 5.68
N ASN A 17 -10.89 -16.64 5.19
CA ASN A 17 -12.10 -16.95 5.95
C ASN A 17 -11.81 -17.95 7.08
N GLU A 18 -11.10 -19.04 6.81
CA GLU A 18 -10.67 -20.04 7.80
C GLU A 18 -9.85 -19.40 8.92
N ARG A 19 -8.96 -18.48 8.55
CA ARG A 19 -8.12 -17.73 9.50
C ARG A 19 -8.82 -16.53 10.14
N LYS A 20 -10.09 -16.27 9.80
CA LYS A 20 -10.89 -15.14 10.29
C LYS A 20 -10.19 -13.79 10.08
N VAL A 21 -9.46 -13.63 8.97
CA VAL A 21 -8.80 -12.37 8.61
C VAL A 21 -9.80 -11.50 7.86
N PRO A 22 -10.19 -10.33 8.39
CA PRO A 22 -11.09 -9.42 7.69
C PRO A 22 -10.44 -8.89 6.40
N PHE A 23 -11.19 -8.88 5.31
CA PHE A 23 -10.76 -8.29 4.05
C PHE A 23 -11.92 -7.61 3.35
N VAL A 24 -11.60 -6.68 2.44
CA VAL A 24 -12.60 -5.96 1.64
C VAL A 24 -13.08 -6.88 0.50
N PRO A 25 -14.39 -7.21 0.43
CA PRO A 25 -14.97 -7.99 -0.67
C PRO A 25 -14.73 -7.33 -2.03
N LYS A 26 -14.72 -8.13 -3.10
CA LYS A 26 -14.31 -7.69 -4.44
C LYS A 26 -15.27 -6.65 -5.04
N ASP A 27 -16.56 -6.85 -4.82
CA ASP A 27 -17.68 -6.04 -5.30
C ASP A 27 -17.69 -4.62 -4.71
N VAL A 28 -17.21 -4.46 -3.48
CA VAL A 28 -17.09 -3.15 -2.81
C VAL A 28 -15.69 -2.56 -2.84
N ASN A 29 -14.73 -3.22 -3.51
CA ASN A 29 -13.36 -2.72 -3.69
C ASN A 29 -13.21 -2.03 -5.06
N PRO A 30 -13.26 -0.69 -5.12
CA PRO A 30 -13.25 0.02 -6.39
C PRO A 30 -12.00 -0.26 -7.23
N PRO A 31 -12.14 -0.47 -8.55
CA PRO A 31 -11.00 -0.55 -9.46
C PRO A 31 -10.34 0.82 -9.63
N ASN A 32 -9.07 0.82 -10.06
CA ASN A 32 -8.37 2.02 -10.52
C ASN A 32 -8.31 3.20 -9.53
N VAL A 33 -8.34 2.94 -8.22
CA VAL A 33 -8.13 3.96 -7.16
C VAL A 33 -6.85 3.72 -6.34
N PRO A 34 -5.67 3.60 -6.96
CA PRO A 34 -4.42 3.34 -6.23
C PRO A 34 -4.12 4.43 -5.18
N LYS A 35 -4.49 5.69 -5.46
CA LYS A 35 -4.30 6.83 -4.55
C LYS A 35 -5.09 6.73 -3.24
N ALA A 36 -6.15 5.92 -3.21
CA ALA A 36 -6.89 5.61 -1.99
C ALA A 36 -6.17 4.57 -1.11
N ARG A 37 -5.14 3.88 -1.64
CA ARG A 37 -4.39 2.82 -0.95
C ARG A 37 -3.12 3.40 -0.34
N PRO A 38 -3.02 3.49 1.01
CA PRO A 38 -1.86 4.05 1.71
C PRO A 38 -0.52 3.42 1.34
N ILE A 39 -0.53 2.16 0.90
CA ILE A 39 0.69 1.43 0.55
C ILE A 39 1.45 2.07 -0.62
N GLU A 40 0.76 2.75 -1.54
CA GLU A 40 1.40 3.46 -2.66
C GLU A 40 2.23 4.64 -2.16
N ASP A 41 1.66 5.45 -1.26
CA ASP A 41 2.36 6.57 -0.62
C ASP A 41 3.55 6.05 0.23
N PHE A 42 3.35 4.93 0.93
CA PHE A 42 4.40 4.27 1.70
C PHE A 42 5.57 3.83 0.83
N TRP A 43 5.32 3.22 -0.34
CA TRP A 43 6.37 2.84 -1.28
C TRP A 43 7.12 4.07 -1.80
N GLY A 44 6.44 5.18 -2.06
CA GLY A 44 7.07 6.45 -2.42
C GLY A 44 8.06 6.95 -1.36
N VAL A 45 7.64 6.95 -0.09
CA VAL A 45 8.50 7.34 1.04
C VAL A 45 9.71 6.40 1.16
N LEU A 46 9.49 5.09 1.12
CA LEU A 46 10.57 4.12 1.24
C LEU A 46 11.56 4.22 0.07
N ALA A 47 11.07 4.37 -1.16
CA ALA A 47 11.92 4.54 -2.34
C ALA A 47 12.79 5.81 -2.22
N GLN A 48 12.20 6.93 -1.79
CA GLN A 48 12.96 8.16 -1.54
C GLN A 48 14.09 7.95 -0.53
N GLN A 49 13.85 7.22 0.55
CA GLN A 49 14.89 6.91 1.55
C GLN A 49 15.96 5.93 1.04
N VAL A 50 15.56 4.95 0.22
CA VAL A 50 16.48 3.95 -0.37
C VAL A 50 17.47 4.65 -1.30
N TYR A 51 16.96 5.46 -2.23
CA TYR A 51 17.71 6.12 -3.29
C TYR A 51 18.25 7.52 -2.92
N ASN A 52 18.03 7.97 -1.67
CA ASN A 52 18.51 9.26 -1.20
C ASN A 52 20.02 9.46 -1.48
N GLY A 53 20.38 10.66 -1.93
CA GLY A 53 21.76 11.03 -2.26
C GLY A 53 22.31 10.37 -3.54
N GLY A 54 21.44 9.96 -4.47
CA GLY A 54 21.86 9.32 -5.72
C GLY A 54 22.40 7.90 -5.52
N TRP A 55 22.02 7.24 -4.43
CA TRP A 55 22.46 5.89 -4.13
C TRP A 55 21.93 4.90 -5.17
N ILE A 56 22.79 4.02 -5.69
CA ILE A 56 22.43 2.99 -6.68
C ILE A 56 22.85 1.62 -6.14
N ALA A 57 22.00 0.62 -6.37
CA ALA A 57 22.33 -0.77 -6.05
C ALA A 57 23.18 -1.40 -7.17
N MET A 58 24.30 -2.00 -6.80
CA MET A 58 25.18 -2.74 -7.71
C MET A 58 24.73 -4.19 -7.89
N ASN A 59 23.96 -4.71 -6.95
CA ASN A 59 23.39 -6.06 -7.01
C ASN A 59 22.13 -6.18 -6.13
N ARG A 60 21.44 -7.31 -6.29
CA ARG A 60 20.19 -7.62 -5.58
C ARG A 60 20.35 -7.62 -4.06
N GLU A 61 21.43 -8.18 -3.55
CA GLU A 61 21.65 -8.29 -2.10
C GLU A 61 21.83 -6.92 -1.45
N GLN A 62 22.59 -6.04 -2.10
CA GLN A 62 22.79 -4.67 -1.66
C GLN A 62 21.46 -3.91 -1.60
N LEU A 63 20.61 -4.07 -2.61
CA LEU A 63 19.26 -3.48 -2.63
C LEU A 63 18.39 -4.01 -1.47
N ILE A 64 18.36 -5.33 -1.27
CA ILE A 64 17.58 -5.95 -0.17
C ILE A 64 18.04 -5.43 1.19
N ASN A 65 19.35 -5.39 1.43
CA ASN A 65 19.91 -4.92 2.69
C ASN A 65 19.63 -3.43 2.92
N ARG A 66 19.70 -2.62 1.86
CA ARG A 66 19.33 -1.19 1.90
C ARG A 66 17.85 -1.00 2.22
N ILE A 67 16.95 -1.71 1.55
CA ILE A 67 15.49 -1.66 1.80
C ILE A 67 15.21 -2.01 3.26
N LYS A 68 15.74 -3.13 3.77
CA LYS A 68 15.56 -3.54 5.17
C LYS A 68 16.06 -2.47 6.15
N ARG A 69 17.19 -1.83 5.85
CA ARG A 69 17.77 -0.79 6.71
C ARG A 69 16.94 0.49 6.72
N GLN A 70 16.42 0.94 5.58
CA GLN A 70 15.58 2.15 5.52
C GLN A 70 14.20 1.90 6.10
N LEU A 71 13.63 0.71 5.86
CA LEU A 71 12.34 0.31 6.43
C LEU A 71 12.33 0.45 7.97
N LYS A 72 13.42 0.06 8.65
CA LYS A 72 13.57 0.20 10.11
C LYS A 72 13.60 1.65 10.61
N LYS A 73 13.83 2.63 9.72
CA LYS A 73 13.87 4.06 10.08
C LYS A 73 12.53 4.76 9.87
N ILE A 74 11.59 4.13 9.18
CA ILE A 74 10.26 4.71 9.01
C ILE A 74 9.54 4.61 10.36
N ASP A 75 9.22 5.76 10.93
CA ASP A 75 8.43 5.84 12.16
C ASP A 75 7.04 5.24 11.91
N LEU A 76 6.60 4.37 12.81
CA LEU A 76 5.27 3.77 12.81
C LEU A 76 4.15 4.84 12.74
N LYS A 77 4.37 6.02 13.33
CA LYS A 77 3.44 7.15 13.25
C LYS A 77 3.14 7.57 11.81
N VAL A 78 4.12 7.49 10.90
CA VAL A 78 3.92 7.82 9.48
C VAL A 78 2.87 6.87 8.89
N VAL A 79 3.02 5.57 9.12
CA VAL A 79 2.09 4.53 8.63
C VAL A 79 0.71 4.70 9.25
N GLN A 80 0.65 4.97 10.56
CA GLN A 80 -0.62 5.18 11.26
C GLN A 80 -1.38 6.41 10.72
N THR A 81 -0.67 7.51 10.43
CA THR A 81 -1.28 8.71 9.83
C THR A 81 -1.82 8.41 8.44
N MET A 82 -1.05 7.74 7.58
CA MET A 82 -1.51 7.37 6.24
C MET A 82 -2.80 6.52 6.29
N MET A 83 -2.93 5.63 7.27
CA MET A 83 -4.14 4.82 7.47
C MET A 83 -5.34 5.64 7.98
N LYS A 84 -5.12 6.63 8.86
CA LYS A 84 -6.19 7.50 9.37
C LYS A 84 -6.84 8.32 8.26
N ASP A 85 -6.07 8.73 7.26
CA ASP A 85 -6.53 9.59 6.17
C ASP A 85 -7.38 8.87 5.11
N VAL A 86 -7.38 7.53 5.10
CA VAL A 86 -8.11 6.71 4.10
C VAL A 86 -9.57 7.09 4.01
N ARG A 87 -10.26 7.25 5.14
CA ARG A 87 -11.68 7.61 5.16
C ARG A 87 -11.93 8.95 4.48
N GLY A 88 -11.10 9.94 4.77
CA GLY A 88 -11.21 11.27 4.15
C GLY A 88 -10.92 11.24 2.66
N LYS A 89 -9.93 10.46 2.22
CA LYS A 89 -9.63 10.24 0.80
C LYS A 89 -10.81 9.59 0.07
N LEU A 90 -11.38 8.52 0.62
CA LEU A 90 -12.54 7.83 0.04
C LEU A 90 -13.74 8.77 -0.09
N ARG A 91 -13.99 9.61 0.94
CA ARG A 91 -15.09 10.58 0.88
C ARG A 91 -14.89 11.63 -0.22
N LYS A 92 -13.66 12.15 -0.38
CA LYS A 92 -13.34 13.07 -1.48
C LYS A 92 -13.52 12.41 -2.85
N ILE A 93 -13.11 11.15 -2.99
CA ILE A 93 -13.29 10.37 -4.22
C ILE A 93 -14.77 10.19 -4.54
N GLU A 94 -15.59 9.85 -3.54
CA GLU A 94 -17.04 9.73 -3.67
C GLU A 94 -17.67 11.06 -4.13
N ASP A 95 -17.33 12.17 -3.48
CA ASP A 95 -17.97 13.47 -3.72
C ASP A 95 -17.47 14.16 -5.02
N LYS A 96 -16.21 13.96 -5.40
CA LYS A 96 -15.52 14.76 -6.45
C LYS A 96 -14.77 13.92 -7.50
N GLY A 97 -14.88 12.60 -7.43
CA GLY A 97 -14.19 11.67 -8.32
C GLY A 97 -12.72 11.39 -7.91
N PRO A 98 -12.09 10.38 -8.54
CA PRO A 98 -10.79 9.84 -8.14
C PRO A 98 -9.62 10.81 -8.30
N PHE A 99 -9.75 11.81 -9.18
CA PHE A 99 -8.70 12.80 -9.43
C PHE A 99 -8.64 13.92 -8.37
N SER A 100 -9.60 13.98 -7.45
CA SER A 100 -9.67 15.00 -6.40
C SER A 100 -8.63 14.86 -5.28
N ILE A 101 -7.87 13.76 -5.29
CA ILE A 101 -6.84 13.42 -4.29
C ILE A 101 -5.44 13.29 -4.93
N LEU A 102 -5.27 13.77 -6.17
CA LEU A 102 -3.99 13.86 -6.85
C LEU A 102 -3.14 15.02 -6.33
#